data_AF-A0A2H0YSQ3-F1
#
_entry.id   AF-A0A2H0YSQ3-F1
#
_cell.length_a   1.000
_cell.length_b   1.000
_cell.length_c   1.000
_cell.angle_alpha   90.00
_cell.angle_beta   90.00
_cell.angle_gamma   90.00
#
_symmetry.space_group_name_H-M   'P 1'
#
loop_
_entity.id
_entity.type
_entity.pdbx_description
1 polymer ?
#
loop_
_entity_poly.entity_id
_entity_poly.type
_entity_poly.pdbx_seq_one_letter_code
_entity_poly.pdbx_strand_id
1 'polypeptide(L)'
;MLDFSFIVEVNNPFTAMVILFQAGGWVAFAMLGLWMVKQSWLNWRQSIWEKSIQYVLLAVDIPKENEQTPKALEYFFDHLTGFDKNPTLQEKYIEGFMPTRVTLELVSIGGYVQFLIHTPVKFRDLVEAALYAEYPDAELTEVEDYINGVPKPDDFATSHPAKGWKFWGSEIAFYRPNPYPIRTYVEFEHMLTRELKDPMASILEMLGRMGPDEQVWIQWVMQTAPRDWQEESKQLVKKLIGENTNKKSGAFFLDIPQQVLQGSVESITASVIDPMDFTTHDSVDSNTQKNRLMQMTPGEIGIVQAIERKAAKAAFKVRGRMCYFAKEHAFSKARGVSGVYGALKQFNTNHMNGFAPPPKSKTEAWYVLANYRTRQRMRMLLAGYRSRSNWAGHKSMILNTEELASIWHFPDLSVKAQLVQKTMSKKSSPPTSTPFEGSFQTVQPIDASQEKTAGRKSSAPENLPLT
;
A
#
# COMPACT_ATOMS: atom_id res chain seq x y z
N MET A 1 8.63 39.74 24.60
CA MET A 1 8.53 38.86 25.79
C MET A 1 7.10 38.96 26.29
N LEU A 2 6.35 37.86 26.28
CA LEU A 2 5.07 37.80 26.98
C LEU A 2 5.40 37.67 28.47
N ASP A 3 5.00 38.64 29.28
CA ASP A 3 5.24 38.64 30.72
C ASP A 3 4.22 37.72 31.40
N PHE A 4 4.70 36.58 31.92
CA PHE A 4 3.87 35.55 32.56
C PHE A 4 3.88 35.63 34.09
N SER A 5 4.44 36.70 34.66
CA SER A 5 4.54 36.91 36.12
C SER A 5 3.17 36.92 36.83
N PHE A 6 2.08 37.27 36.13
CA PHE A 6 0.71 37.30 36.66
C PHE A 6 0.11 35.91 36.96
N ILE A 7 0.67 34.82 36.43
CA ILE A 7 0.10 33.46 36.58
C ILE A 7 0.30 32.93 38.01
N VAL A 8 1.29 33.46 38.73
CA VAL A 8 1.70 32.98 40.07
C VAL A 8 0.74 33.45 41.19
N GLU A 9 -0.03 34.53 40.98
CA GLU A 9 -0.90 35.13 42.02
C GLU A 9 -2.36 34.61 42.02
N VAL A 10 -2.72 33.70 41.12
CA VAL A 10 -4.13 33.36 40.89
C VAL A 10 -4.49 32.00 41.50
N ASN A 11 -5.15 32.03 42.66
CA ASN A 11 -5.62 30.83 43.38
C ASN A 11 -6.77 30.07 42.70
N ASN A 12 -7.36 30.59 41.61
CA ASN A 12 -8.49 29.97 40.91
C ASN A 12 -8.13 29.63 39.44
N PRO A 13 -8.18 28.35 39.03
CA PRO A 13 -7.79 27.93 37.68
C PRO A 13 -8.63 28.58 36.57
N PHE A 14 -9.87 28.96 36.85
CA PHE A 14 -10.73 29.66 35.88
C PHE A 14 -10.27 31.09 35.62
N THR A 15 -9.86 31.81 36.66
CA THR A 15 -9.36 33.19 36.52
C THR A 15 -8.01 33.19 35.80
N ALA A 16 -7.15 32.21 36.07
CA ALA A 16 -5.88 32.03 35.36
C ALA A 16 -6.11 31.76 33.86
N MET A 17 -7.11 30.94 33.51
CA MET A 17 -7.50 30.69 32.12
C MET A 17 -7.99 31.96 31.42
N VAL A 18 -8.79 32.79 32.08
CA VAL A 18 -9.31 34.06 31.51
C VAL A 18 -8.18 35.06 31.28
N ILE A 19 -7.25 35.21 32.23
CA ILE A 19 -6.13 36.13 32.06
C ILE A 19 -5.17 35.62 30.98
N LEU A 20 -4.90 34.31 30.92
CA LEU A 20 -4.09 33.70 29.86
C LEU A 20 -4.76 33.87 28.48
N PHE A 21 -6.09 33.76 28.41
CA PHE A 21 -6.85 34.06 27.20
C PHE A 21 -6.73 35.54 26.80
N GLN A 22 -6.89 36.49 27.73
CA GLN A 22 -6.75 37.93 27.48
C GLN A 22 -5.30 38.33 27.13
N ALA A 23 -4.30 37.69 27.72
CA ALA A 23 -2.87 37.89 27.48
C ALA A 23 -2.37 37.29 26.14
N GLY A 24 -3.27 36.80 25.29
CA GLY A 24 -2.94 36.31 23.94
C GLY A 24 -3.06 34.79 23.76
N GLY A 25 -3.52 34.05 24.76
CA GLY A 25 -3.83 32.61 24.64
C GLY A 25 -4.85 32.28 23.54
N TRP A 26 -5.73 33.24 23.21
CA TRP A 26 -6.67 33.11 22.09
C TRP A 26 -5.96 32.89 20.74
N VAL A 27 -4.72 33.35 20.55
CA VAL A 27 -3.95 33.15 19.31
C VAL A 27 -3.63 31.67 19.09
N ALA A 28 -3.29 30.93 20.15
CA ALA A 28 -3.05 29.49 20.05
C ALA A 28 -4.32 28.73 19.66
N PHE A 29 -5.46 29.10 20.24
CA PHE A 29 -6.77 28.53 19.88
C PHE A 29 -7.21 28.91 18.46
N ALA A 30 -6.94 30.14 18.02
CA ALA A 30 -7.21 30.58 16.65
C ALA A 30 -6.35 29.82 15.63
N MET A 31 -5.06 29.62 15.91
CA MET A 31 -4.17 28.79 15.07
C MET A 31 -4.63 27.34 15.00
N LEU A 32 -5.01 26.75 16.14
CA LEU A 32 -5.58 25.39 16.18
C LEU A 32 -6.90 25.31 15.40
N GLY A 33 -7.77 26.31 15.55
CA GLY A 33 -9.04 26.41 14.84
C GLY A 33 -8.84 26.49 13.32
N LEU A 34 -7.96 27.38 12.85
CA LEU A 34 -7.61 27.49 11.43
C LEU A 34 -6.99 26.19 10.89
N TRP A 35 -6.15 25.52 11.67
CA TRP A 35 -5.61 24.21 11.32
C TRP A 35 -6.74 23.16 11.19
N MET A 36 -7.67 23.09 12.15
CA MET A 36 -8.81 22.17 12.10
C MET A 36 -9.75 22.46 10.91
N VAL A 37 -10.02 23.73 10.61
CA VAL A 37 -10.81 24.14 9.45
C VAL A 37 -10.11 23.71 8.16
N LYS A 38 -8.79 23.96 8.05
CA LYS A 38 -7.99 23.53 6.91
C LYS A 38 -8.01 22.02 6.72
N GLN A 39 -7.84 21.23 7.78
CA GLN A 39 -7.90 19.77 7.71
C GLN A 39 -9.30 19.28 7.33
N SER A 40 -10.35 19.86 7.92
CA SER A 40 -11.73 19.51 7.62
C SER A 40 -12.11 19.84 6.18
N TRP A 41 -11.70 21.01 5.69
CA TRP A 41 -11.86 21.42 4.29
C TRP A 41 -11.17 20.45 3.35
N LEU A 42 -9.89 20.14 3.60
CA LEU A 42 -9.13 19.21 2.78
C LEU A 42 -9.78 17.82 2.75
N ASN A 43 -10.15 17.28 3.92
CA ASN A 43 -10.81 15.98 4.03
C ASN A 43 -12.15 15.96 3.27
N TRP A 44 -12.92 17.04 3.34
CA TRP A 44 -14.19 17.16 2.61
C TRP A 44 -13.97 17.17 1.09
N ARG A 45 -13.05 18.00 0.59
CA ARG A 45 -12.70 18.06 -0.84
C ARG A 45 -12.15 16.72 -1.35
N GLN A 46 -11.26 16.12 -0.57
CA GLN A 46 -10.69 14.80 -0.82
C GLN A 46 -11.75 13.69 -0.85
N SER A 47 -12.78 13.76 -0.01
CA SER A 47 -13.89 12.78 -0.03
C SER A 47 -14.74 12.91 -1.30
N ILE A 48 -14.94 14.13 -1.80
CA ILE A 48 -15.61 14.37 -3.10
C ILE A 48 -14.77 13.78 -4.23
N TRP A 49 -13.46 14.05 -4.22
CA TRP A 49 -12.52 13.49 -5.19
C TRP A 49 -12.47 11.95 -5.16
N GLU A 50 -12.45 11.35 -3.98
CA GLU A 50 -12.44 9.89 -3.85
C GLU A 50 -13.68 9.24 -4.47
N LYS A 51 -14.85 9.89 -4.37
CA LYS A 51 -16.11 9.39 -4.94
C LYS A 51 -16.20 9.56 -6.46
N SER A 52 -15.45 10.47 -7.06
CA SER A 52 -15.47 10.66 -8.52
C SER A 52 -14.64 9.62 -9.27
N ILE A 53 -13.73 8.92 -8.57
CA ILE A 53 -12.88 7.88 -9.17
C ILE A 53 -13.66 6.57 -9.24
N GLN A 54 -13.86 6.08 -10.46
CA GLN A 54 -14.36 4.73 -10.71
C GLN A 54 -13.21 3.75 -10.74
N TYR A 55 -13.40 2.59 -10.11
CA TYR A 55 -12.41 1.53 -10.04
C TYR A 55 -12.93 0.26 -10.69
N VAL A 56 -12.00 -0.54 -11.20
CA VAL A 56 -12.22 -1.87 -11.75
C VAL A 56 -11.33 -2.88 -11.00
N LEU A 57 -11.84 -4.11 -10.83
CA LEU A 57 -11.10 -5.23 -10.26
C LEU A 57 -10.78 -6.23 -11.37
N LEU A 58 -9.49 -6.46 -11.59
CA LEU A 58 -8.97 -7.34 -12.63
C LEU A 58 -8.37 -8.59 -11.98
N ALA A 59 -8.88 -9.77 -12.32
CA ALA A 59 -8.24 -11.04 -12.02
C ALA A 59 -7.15 -11.32 -13.05
N VAL A 60 -6.00 -11.73 -12.54
CA VAL A 60 -4.82 -12.04 -13.35
C VAL A 60 -4.61 -13.54 -13.33
N ASP A 61 -4.71 -14.16 -14.50
CA ASP A 61 -4.41 -15.57 -14.71
C ASP A 61 -3.19 -15.71 -15.61
N ILE A 62 -2.16 -16.42 -15.16
CA ILE A 62 -0.94 -16.63 -15.94
C ILE A 62 -0.84 -18.09 -16.34
N PRO A 63 -0.66 -18.38 -17.65
CA PRO A 63 -0.53 -19.74 -18.13
C PRO A 63 0.78 -20.35 -17.64
N LYS A 64 0.76 -21.68 -17.53
CA LYS A 64 1.85 -22.46 -16.95
C LYS A 64 3.19 -22.22 -17.63
N GLU A 65 3.20 -22.03 -18.94
CA GLU A 65 4.45 -22.05 -19.74
C GLU A 65 5.26 -20.75 -19.64
N ASN A 66 4.75 -19.72 -18.96
CA ASN A 66 5.44 -18.45 -18.84
C ASN A 66 6.38 -18.44 -17.61
N GLU A 67 7.57 -19.01 -17.75
CA GLU A 67 8.64 -18.91 -16.75
C GLU A 67 9.24 -17.50 -16.74
N GLN A 68 8.70 -16.63 -15.91
CA GLN A 68 9.29 -15.31 -15.63
C GLN A 68 9.82 -15.26 -14.21
N THR A 69 10.97 -14.61 -14.06
CA THR A 69 11.55 -14.34 -12.73
C THR A 69 10.79 -13.21 -12.03
N PRO A 70 10.83 -13.11 -10.69
CA PRO A 70 10.24 -11.97 -9.96
C PRO A 70 10.75 -10.60 -10.43
N LYS A 71 11.92 -10.57 -11.07
CA LYS A 71 12.48 -9.39 -11.72
C LYS A 71 11.56 -8.79 -12.80
N ALA A 72 10.81 -9.62 -13.53
CA ALA A 72 9.82 -9.13 -14.51
C ALA A 72 8.76 -8.26 -13.82
N LEU A 73 8.35 -8.63 -12.60
CA LEU A 73 7.43 -7.79 -11.83
C LEU A 73 8.06 -6.52 -11.25
N GLU A 74 9.38 -6.50 -11.06
CA GLU A 74 10.08 -5.26 -10.73
C GLU A 74 9.90 -4.22 -11.86
N TYR A 75 10.04 -4.64 -13.13
CA TYR A 75 9.80 -3.79 -14.29
C TYR A 75 8.33 -3.38 -14.44
N PHE A 76 7.39 -4.30 -14.16
CA PHE A 76 5.97 -3.95 -14.06
C PHE A 76 5.75 -2.81 -13.06
N PHE A 77 6.32 -2.89 -11.86
CA PHE A 77 6.19 -1.82 -10.87
C PHE A 77 6.90 -0.53 -11.26
N ASP A 78 8.02 -0.61 -11.97
CA ASP A 78 8.68 0.57 -12.53
C ASP A 78 7.77 1.28 -13.54
N HIS A 79 7.03 0.57 -14.40
CA HIS A 79 6.03 1.17 -15.28
C HIS A 79 4.89 1.87 -14.50
N LEU A 80 4.48 1.33 -13.35
CA LEU A 80 3.44 1.94 -12.50
C LEU A 80 3.90 3.24 -11.81
N THR A 81 5.18 3.57 -11.84
CA THR A 81 5.65 4.90 -11.37
C THR A 81 5.08 6.04 -12.22
N GLY A 82 4.62 5.75 -13.44
CA GLY A 82 3.89 6.68 -14.31
C GLY A 82 2.57 7.20 -13.71
N PHE A 83 2.10 6.66 -12.58
CA PHE A 83 1.01 7.24 -11.81
C PHE A 83 1.39 8.54 -11.08
N ASP A 84 2.68 8.87 -11.00
CA ASP A 84 3.13 10.05 -10.28
C ASP A 84 2.69 11.33 -10.98
N LYS A 85 1.95 12.14 -10.24
CA LYS A 85 1.54 13.48 -10.65
C LYS A 85 1.86 14.43 -9.51
N ASN A 86 2.60 15.49 -9.81
CA ASN A 86 2.76 16.60 -8.89
C ASN A 86 1.50 17.47 -8.94
N PRO A 87 0.68 17.50 -7.87
CA PRO A 87 -0.50 18.35 -7.87
C PRO A 87 -0.11 19.81 -7.79
N THR A 88 -0.81 20.65 -8.56
CA THR A 88 -0.73 22.10 -8.36
C THR A 88 -1.38 22.49 -7.03
N LEU A 89 -1.10 23.70 -6.52
CA LEU A 89 -1.73 24.19 -5.28
C LEU A 89 -3.26 24.23 -5.39
N GLN A 90 -3.79 24.57 -6.56
CA GLN A 90 -5.21 24.54 -6.86
C GLN A 90 -5.76 23.12 -6.78
N GLU A 91 -5.14 22.16 -7.47
CA GLU A 91 -5.57 20.76 -7.43
C GLU A 91 -5.54 20.21 -6.00
N LYS A 92 -4.53 20.57 -5.21
CA LYS A 92 -4.38 20.11 -3.83
C LYS A 92 -5.43 20.69 -2.88
N TYR A 93 -5.65 22.00 -2.90
CA TYR A 93 -6.49 22.68 -1.89
C TYR A 93 -7.93 22.93 -2.35
N ILE A 94 -8.16 23.09 -3.65
CA ILE A 94 -9.48 23.35 -4.22
C ILE A 94 -10.07 22.06 -4.77
N GLU A 95 -9.37 21.31 -5.61
CA GLU A 95 -9.95 20.07 -6.18
C GLU A 95 -9.91 18.90 -5.20
N GLY A 96 -8.97 18.92 -4.26
CA GLY A 96 -8.79 17.85 -3.28
C GLY A 96 -8.08 16.63 -3.88
N PHE A 97 -7.18 16.85 -4.84
CA PHE A 97 -6.46 15.79 -5.53
C PHE A 97 -5.82 14.80 -4.54
N MET A 98 -6.09 13.52 -4.76
CA MET A 98 -5.40 12.42 -4.11
C MET A 98 -4.50 11.68 -5.10
N PRO A 99 -3.30 11.26 -4.68
CA PRO A 99 -2.49 10.33 -5.45
C PRO A 99 -3.29 9.08 -5.81
N THR A 100 -3.17 8.68 -7.06
CA THR A 100 -3.74 7.45 -7.61
C THR A 100 -3.39 6.27 -6.72
N ARG A 101 -4.41 5.45 -6.43
CA ARG A 101 -4.26 4.20 -5.67
C ARG A 101 -4.45 3.04 -6.61
N VAL A 102 -3.52 2.11 -6.56
CA VAL A 102 -3.70 0.78 -7.10
C VAL A 102 -3.55 -0.20 -5.95
N THR A 103 -4.29 -1.28 -5.96
CA THR A 103 -4.24 -2.28 -4.89
C THR A 103 -3.93 -3.64 -5.51
N LEU A 104 -2.92 -4.30 -4.95
CA LEU A 104 -2.58 -5.68 -5.29
C LEU A 104 -3.19 -6.57 -4.22
N GLU A 105 -4.02 -7.52 -4.62
CA GLU A 105 -4.73 -8.40 -3.70
C GLU A 105 -4.41 -9.85 -4.00
N LEU A 106 -4.32 -10.62 -2.93
CA LEU A 106 -4.17 -12.07 -2.97
C LEU A 106 -5.27 -12.65 -2.10
N VAL A 107 -6.21 -13.33 -2.75
CA VAL A 107 -7.46 -13.78 -2.14
C VAL A 107 -7.52 -15.29 -2.20
N SER A 108 -7.71 -15.91 -1.04
CA SER A 108 -8.04 -17.33 -0.92
C SER A 108 -9.48 -17.49 -0.44
N ILE A 109 -10.28 -18.22 -1.21
CA ILE A 109 -11.66 -18.57 -0.86
C ILE A 109 -11.76 -20.09 -0.96
N GLY A 110 -11.96 -20.79 0.16
CA GLY A 110 -12.08 -22.24 0.11
C GLY A 110 -10.80 -22.97 -0.32
N GLY A 111 -9.63 -22.34 -0.21
CA GLY A 111 -8.36 -22.86 -0.69
C GLY A 111 -8.05 -22.48 -2.16
N TYR A 112 -9.01 -21.90 -2.88
CA TYR A 112 -8.79 -21.38 -4.22
C TYR A 112 -8.11 -20.00 -4.15
N VAL A 113 -6.95 -19.86 -4.78
CA VAL A 113 -6.13 -18.63 -4.69
C VAL A 113 -6.16 -17.86 -5.99
N GLN A 114 -6.54 -16.58 -5.93
CA GLN A 114 -6.57 -15.65 -7.07
C GLN A 114 -5.70 -14.42 -6.81
N PHE A 115 -4.97 -14.00 -7.85
CA PHE A 115 -4.31 -12.71 -7.92
C PHE A 115 -5.25 -11.67 -8.52
N LEU A 116 -5.38 -10.53 -7.85
CA LEU A 116 -6.31 -9.47 -8.22
C LEU A 116 -5.58 -8.11 -8.21
N ILE A 117 -5.91 -7.26 -9.18
CA ILE A 117 -5.43 -5.88 -9.26
C ILE A 117 -6.66 -4.96 -9.29
N HIS A 118 -6.76 -4.08 -8.31
CA HIS A 118 -7.80 -3.05 -8.27
C HIS A 118 -7.20 -1.71 -8.67
N THR A 119 -7.62 -1.17 -9.81
CA THR A 119 -7.07 0.04 -10.42
C THR A 119 -8.19 0.99 -10.86
N PRO A 120 -7.98 2.32 -10.91
CA PRO A 120 -8.93 3.23 -11.51
C PRO A 120 -9.12 2.94 -13.00
N VAL A 121 -10.34 3.10 -13.50
CA VAL A 121 -10.67 2.84 -14.92
C VAL A 121 -9.77 3.65 -15.86
N LYS A 122 -9.43 4.89 -15.50
CA LYS A 122 -8.52 5.76 -16.27
C LYS A 122 -7.13 5.17 -16.49
N PHE A 123 -6.67 4.32 -15.57
CA PHE A 123 -5.33 3.74 -15.57
C PHE A 123 -5.34 2.24 -15.89
N ARG A 124 -6.49 1.70 -16.30
CA ARG A 124 -6.64 0.30 -16.71
C ARG A 124 -5.63 -0.04 -17.82
N ASP A 125 -5.67 0.70 -18.93
CA ASP A 125 -4.80 0.44 -20.10
C ASP A 125 -3.31 0.47 -19.76
N LEU A 126 -2.89 1.34 -18.83
CA LEU A 126 -1.51 1.41 -18.37
C LEU A 126 -1.11 0.16 -17.58
N VAL A 127 -1.99 -0.34 -16.70
CA VAL A 127 -1.77 -1.57 -15.94
C VAL A 127 -1.75 -2.78 -16.87
N GLU A 128 -2.70 -2.86 -17.82
CA GLU A 128 -2.76 -3.94 -18.80
C GLU A 128 -1.49 -3.98 -19.66
N ALA A 129 -1.10 -2.82 -20.23
CA ALA A 129 0.11 -2.72 -21.05
C ALA A 129 1.38 -3.06 -20.26
N ALA A 130 1.51 -2.57 -19.03
CA ALA A 130 2.65 -2.88 -18.18
C ALA A 130 2.74 -4.37 -17.84
N LEU A 131 1.59 -5.03 -17.62
CA LEU A 131 1.57 -6.46 -17.34
C LEU A 131 1.87 -7.27 -18.60
N TYR A 132 1.26 -6.96 -19.74
CA TYR A 132 1.51 -7.68 -21.00
C TYR A 132 2.94 -7.51 -21.54
N ALA A 133 3.63 -6.43 -21.18
CA ALA A 133 5.04 -6.25 -21.53
C ALA A 133 5.93 -7.32 -20.89
N GLU A 134 5.62 -7.72 -19.66
CA GLU A 134 6.38 -8.68 -18.86
C GLU A 134 5.79 -10.11 -18.94
N TYR A 135 4.47 -10.21 -19.09
CA TYR A 135 3.69 -11.44 -19.19
C TYR A 135 2.76 -11.38 -20.41
N PRO A 136 3.29 -11.61 -21.64
CA PRO A 136 2.50 -11.49 -22.87
C PRO A 136 1.31 -12.44 -22.96
N ASP A 137 1.42 -13.63 -22.34
CA ASP A 137 0.37 -14.65 -22.35
C ASP A 137 -0.57 -14.56 -21.12
N ALA A 138 -0.46 -13.52 -20.28
CA ALA A 138 -1.39 -13.33 -19.17
C ALA A 138 -2.84 -13.14 -19.68
N GLU A 139 -3.83 -13.56 -18.92
CA GLU A 139 -5.24 -13.28 -19.16
C GLU A 139 -5.76 -12.36 -18.05
N LEU A 140 -6.31 -11.21 -18.45
CA LEU A 140 -6.93 -10.24 -17.54
C LEU A 140 -8.44 -10.29 -17.69
N THR A 141 -9.13 -10.69 -16.61
CA THR A 141 -10.59 -10.76 -16.58
C THR A 141 -11.16 -9.78 -15.55
N GLU A 142 -12.19 -9.04 -15.93
CA GLU A 142 -12.89 -8.16 -15.00
C GLU A 142 -13.85 -8.99 -14.14
N VAL A 143 -13.72 -8.85 -12.82
CA VAL A 143 -14.48 -9.66 -11.85
C VAL A 143 -15.20 -8.78 -10.84
N GLU A 144 -16.31 -9.30 -10.31
CA GLU A 144 -17.03 -8.63 -9.23
C GLU A 144 -16.24 -8.67 -7.91
N ASP A 145 -16.43 -7.64 -7.09
CA ASP A 145 -15.71 -7.52 -5.81
C ASP A 145 -16.17 -8.60 -4.81
N TYR A 146 -15.29 -9.55 -4.52
CA TYR A 146 -15.50 -10.66 -3.59
C TYR A 146 -15.90 -10.21 -2.18
N ILE A 147 -15.59 -8.96 -1.83
CA ILE A 147 -15.96 -8.31 -0.57
C ILE A 147 -17.49 -8.30 -0.32
N ASN A 148 -18.30 -8.40 -1.37
CA ASN A 148 -19.77 -8.45 -1.25
C ASN A 148 -20.28 -9.79 -0.70
N GLY A 149 -19.46 -10.85 -0.75
CA GLY A 149 -19.80 -12.17 -0.21
C GLY A 149 -19.74 -12.31 1.32
N VAL A 150 -19.24 -11.30 2.04
CA VAL A 150 -19.09 -11.33 3.51
C VAL A 150 -19.92 -10.24 4.21
N PRO A 151 -20.20 -10.37 5.53
CA PRO A 151 -20.96 -9.37 6.27
C PRO A 151 -20.32 -7.98 6.25
N LYS A 152 -21.16 -6.95 6.39
CA LYS A 152 -20.72 -5.55 6.34
C LYS A 152 -19.99 -5.15 7.64
N PRO A 153 -19.16 -4.08 7.63
CA PRO A 153 -18.50 -3.58 8.83
C PRO A 153 -19.44 -3.29 10.00
N ASP A 154 -20.65 -2.79 9.71
CA ASP A 154 -21.67 -2.48 10.71
C ASP A 154 -22.23 -3.73 11.40
N ASP A 155 -22.29 -4.86 10.69
CA ASP A 155 -22.76 -6.14 11.25
C ASP A 155 -21.81 -6.60 12.38
N PHE A 156 -20.49 -6.52 12.14
CA PHE A 156 -19.46 -6.86 13.13
C PHE A 156 -19.35 -5.86 14.30
N ALA A 157 -19.84 -4.62 14.12
CA ALA A 157 -19.88 -3.64 15.19
C ALA A 157 -20.92 -4.00 16.26
N THR A 158 -21.98 -4.70 15.85
CA THR A 158 -23.15 -5.02 16.69
C THR A 158 -23.00 -6.39 17.34
N SER A 159 -22.67 -7.42 16.57
CA SER A 159 -22.51 -8.78 17.05
C SER A 159 -21.24 -9.44 16.51
N HIS A 160 -20.67 -10.35 17.29
CA HIS A 160 -19.55 -11.19 16.86
C HIS A 160 -19.75 -12.59 17.47
N PRO A 161 -19.97 -13.64 16.66
CA PRO A 161 -19.97 -13.69 15.19
C PRO A 161 -21.11 -12.89 14.53
N ALA A 162 -20.87 -12.37 13.33
CA ALA A 162 -21.86 -11.63 12.54
C ALA A 162 -22.38 -12.52 11.41
N LYS A 163 -23.70 -12.80 11.39
CA LYS A 163 -24.34 -13.69 10.39
C LYS A 163 -23.63 -15.05 10.23
N GLY A 164 -23.15 -15.62 11.34
CA GLY A 164 -22.42 -16.91 11.36
C GLY A 164 -20.93 -16.83 10.98
N TRP A 165 -20.41 -15.64 10.65
CA TRP A 165 -19.00 -15.42 10.33
C TRP A 165 -18.22 -14.90 11.53
N LYS A 166 -17.07 -15.53 11.78
CA LYS A 166 -15.99 -14.98 12.59
C LYS A 166 -15.00 -14.27 11.69
N PHE A 167 -14.47 -13.17 12.20
CA PHE A 167 -13.54 -12.30 11.51
C PHE A 167 -12.34 -12.05 12.40
N TRP A 168 -11.15 -12.12 11.81
CA TRP A 168 -9.94 -11.59 12.39
C TRP A 168 -9.21 -10.78 11.33
N GLY A 169 -8.59 -9.68 11.73
CA GLY A 169 -7.72 -8.96 10.83
C GLY A 169 -6.67 -8.15 11.56
N SER A 170 -5.67 -7.75 10.81
CA SER A 170 -4.66 -6.81 11.24
C SER A 170 -4.10 -6.11 10.01
N GLU A 171 -3.59 -4.90 10.23
CA GLU A 171 -2.70 -4.31 9.24
C GLU A 171 -1.32 -4.97 9.33
N ILE A 172 -0.54 -4.82 8.27
CA ILE A 172 0.84 -5.28 8.20
C ILE A 172 1.72 -4.04 8.28
N ALA A 173 2.66 -4.03 9.22
CA ALA A 173 3.58 -2.94 9.43
C ALA A 173 5.01 -3.44 9.62
N PHE A 174 5.97 -2.54 9.44
CA PHE A 174 7.37 -2.79 9.70
C PHE A 174 7.73 -2.81 11.18
N TYR A 175 8.75 -3.59 11.55
CA TYR A 175 9.38 -3.53 12.88
C TYR A 175 10.23 -2.26 13.06
N ARG A 176 10.91 -1.85 11.99
CA ARG A 176 11.87 -0.73 11.99
C ARG A 176 11.40 0.40 11.07
N PRO A 177 12.02 1.60 11.16
CA PRO A 177 11.70 2.71 10.26
C PRO A 177 11.82 2.34 8.77
N ASN A 178 11.06 3.04 7.93
CA ASN A 178 10.93 2.80 6.48
C ASN A 178 12.24 2.64 5.69
N PRO A 179 13.34 3.36 6.00
CA PRO A 179 14.58 3.21 5.23
C PRO A 179 15.22 1.82 5.32
N TYR A 180 14.95 1.04 6.37
CA TYR A 180 15.46 -0.33 6.46
C TYR A 180 14.70 -1.23 5.48
N PRO A 181 15.42 -1.99 4.62
CA PRO A 181 14.79 -2.90 3.68
C PRO A 181 14.30 -4.20 4.35
N ILE A 182 13.38 -4.90 3.68
CA ILE A 182 13.09 -6.32 3.93
C ILE A 182 14.02 -7.20 3.10
N ARG A 183 14.06 -8.50 3.40
CA ARG A 183 14.71 -9.49 2.54
C ARG A 183 14.00 -9.57 1.19
N THR A 184 14.74 -9.45 0.10
CA THR A 184 14.20 -9.47 -1.28
C THR A 184 14.49 -10.79 -1.98
N TYR A 185 13.85 -11.02 -3.14
CA TYR A 185 14.00 -12.22 -3.98
C TYR A 185 15.47 -12.52 -4.33
N VAL A 186 16.30 -11.49 -4.51
CA VAL A 186 17.74 -11.63 -4.80
C VAL A 186 18.48 -12.37 -3.68
N GLU A 187 18.04 -12.22 -2.42
CA GLU A 187 18.62 -12.95 -1.28
C GLU A 187 18.06 -14.38 -1.13
N PHE A 188 17.05 -14.76 -1.91
CA PHE A 188 16.52 -16.13 -1.98
C PHE A 188 17.14 -16.97 -3.11
N GLU A 189 17.93 -16.34 -3.99
CA GLU A 189 18.70 -17.02 -5.02
C GLU A 189 19.93 -17.70 -4.39
N HIS A 190 20.09 -19.00 -4.61
CA HIS A 190 21.30 -19.70 -4.21
C HIS A 190 22.48 -19.25 -5.06
N MET A 191 23.52 -18.66 -4.43
CA MET A 191 24.68 -18.09 -5.12
C MET A 191 25.43 -19.06 -6.07
N LEU A 192 25.34 -20.38 -5.82
CA LEU A 192 26.05 -21.41 -6.58
C LEU A 192 25.22 -22.01 -7.72
N THR A 193 23.95 -22.34 -7.46
CA THR A 193 23.07 -23.02 -8.42
C THR A 193 22.21 -22.03 -9.21
N ARG A 194 22.12 -20.76 -8.77
CA ARG A 194 21.16 -19.76 -9.27
C ARG A 194 19.71 -20.23 -9.26
N GLU A 195 19.42 -21.28 -8.50
CA GLU A 195 18.05 -21.72 -8.26
C GLU A 195 17.40 -20.73 -7.29
N LEU A 196 16.34 -20.09 -7.76
CA LEU A 196 15.52 -19.22 -6.96
C LEU A 196 14.56 -20.08 -6.12
N LYS A 197 14.74 -20.09 -4.81
CA LYS A 197 13.69 -20.60 -3.93
C LYS A 197 12.61 -19.54 -3.80
N ASP A 198 11.55 -19.71 -4.56
CA ASP A 198 10.45 -18.76 -4.65
C ASP A 198 9.86 -18.43 -3.25
N PRO A 199 9.91 -17.16 -2.80
CA PRO A 199 9.31 -16.77 -1.52
C PRO A 199 7.78 -16.82 -1.53
N MET A 200 7.08 -16.61 -2.65
CA MET A 200 5.62 -16.67 -2.71
C MET A 200 5.08 -18.08 -2.52
N ALA A 201 5.89 -19.11 -2.79
CA ALA A 201 5.51 -20.51 -2.60
C ALA A 201 4.93 -20.78 -1.20
N SER A 202 5.61 -20.30 -0.14
CA SER A 202 5.19 -20.48 1.26
C SER A 202 3.83 -19.83 1.53
N ILE A 203 3.58 -18.65 0.97
CA ILE A 203 2.30 -17.93 1.15
C ILE A 203 1.18 -18.68 0.43
N LEU A 204 1.40 -19.06 -0.83
CA LEU A 204 0.41 -19.75 -1.65
C LEU A 204 0.06 -21.14 -1.11
N GLU A 205 1.04 -21.88 -0.59
CA GLU A 205 0.81 -23.17 0.07
C GLU A 205 -0.09 -23.01 1.31
N MET A 206 0.16 -21.98 2.12
CA MET A 206 -0.70 -21.68 3.27
C MET A 206 -2.10 -21.28 2.85
N LEU A 207 -2.23 -20.45 1.82
CA LEU A 207 -3.52 -20.02 1.27
C LEU A 207 -4.30 -21.17 0.61
N GLY A 208 -3.61 -22.13 -0.02
CA GLY A 208 -4.19 -23.31 -0.63
C GLY A 208 -4.71 -24.35 0.36
N ARG A 209 -4.24 -24.32 1.61
CA ARG A 209 -4.69 -25.23 2.69
C ARG A 209 -6.00 -24.81 3.38
N MET A 210 -6.58 -23.67 3.00
CA MET A 210 -7.82 -23.18 3.60
C MET A 210 -8.99 -24.09 3.25
N GLY A 211 -9.86 -24.37 4.22
CA GLY A 211 -11.06 -25.20 4.01
C GLY A 211 -12.19 -24.42 3.30
N PRO A 212 -13.24 -25.10 2.80
CA PRO A 212 -14.32 -24.52 2.00
C PRO A 212 -15.12 -23.39 2.66
N ASP A 213 -15.10 -23.30 4.00
CA ASP A 213 -15.78 -22.25 4.79
C ASP A 213 -14.80 -21.21 5.37
N GLU A 214 -13.56 -21.19 4.88
CA GLU A 214 -12.49 -20.26 5.28
C GLU A 214 -12.11 -19.36 4.09
N GLN A 215 -11.83 -18.10 4.37
CA GLN A 215 -11.35 -17.13 3.40
C GLN A 215 -10.24 -16.27 4.01
N VAL A 216 -9.14 -16.10 3.29
CA VAL A 216 -8.03 -15.24 3.68
C VAL A 216 -7.78 -14.24 2.57
N TRP A 217 -7.72 -12.97 2.94
CA TRP A 217 -7.45 -11.89 1.99
C TRP A 217 -6.24 -11.08 2.45
N ILE A 218 -5.30 -10.91 1.54
CA ILE A 218 -4.11 -10.10 1.73
C ILE A 218 -4.18 -8.96 0.71
N GLN A 219 -4.03 -7.74 1.18
CA GLN A 219 -4.18 -6.53 0.39
C GLN A 219 -2.97 -5.63 0.56
N TRP A 220 -2.37 -5.20 -0.55
CA TRP A 220 -1.31 -4.20 -0.61
C TRP A 220 -1.82 -2.98 -1.37
N VAL A 221 -2.27 -1.97 -0.63
CA VAL A 221 -2.71 -0.69 -1.23
C VAL A 221 -1.47 0.16 -1.50
N MET A 222 -1.14 0.39 -2.78
CA MET A 222 0.00 1.17 -3.22
C MET A 222 -0.40 2.56 -3.72
N GLN A 223 0.46 3.53 -3.43
CA GLN A 223 0.45 4.90 -3.92
C GLN A 223 1.88 5.32 -4.21
N THR A 224 2.08 6.31 -5.08
CA THR A 224 3.43 6.87 -5.32
C THR A 224 4.02 7.40 -4.00
N ALA A 225 5.31 7.13 -3.76
CA ALA A 225 5.95 7.56 -2.54
C ALA A 225 6.22 9.08 -2.55
N PRO A 226 6.11 9.78 -1.40
CA PRO A 226 6.39 11.21 -1.32
C PRO A 226 7.90 11.47 -1.44
N ARG A 227 8.32 12.40 -2.30
CA ARG A 227 9.74 12.67 -2.65
C ARG A 227 10.71 12.74 -1.46
N ASP A 228 10.25 13.23 -0.32
CA ASP A 228 11.05 13.41 0.89
C ASP A 228 11.61 12.09 1.49
N TRP A 229 11.05 10.92 1.11
CA TRP A 229 11.47 9.63 1.68
C TRP A 229 12.94 9.28 1.38
N GLN A 230 13.45 9.71 0.23
CA GLN A 230 14.86 9.50 -0.13
C GLN A 230 15.79 10.35 0.74
N GLU A 231 15.35 11.55 1.14
CA GLU A 231 16.11 12.40 2.07
C GLU A 231 16.15 11.79 3.47
N GLU A 232 15.04 11.21 3.95
CA GLU A 232 15.02 10.47 5.22
C GLU A 232 16.03 9.31 5.21
N SER A 233 16.15 8.61 4.08
CA SER A 233 17.11 7.50 3.91
C SER A 233 18.55 8.01 3.92
N LYS A 234 18.84 9.10 3.19
CA LYS A 234 20.17 9.75 3.18
C LYS A 234 20.56 10.26 4.57
N GLN A 235 19.63 10.86 5.31
CA GLN A 235 19.87 11.33 6.69
C GLN A 235 20.18 10.16 7.64
N LEU A 236 19.49 9.03 7.48
CA LEU A 236 19.77 7.84 8.26
C LEU A 236 21.17 7.29 7.96
N VAL A 237 21.55 7.21 6.69
CA VAL A 237 22.90 6.78 6.26
C VAL A 237 23.97 7.70 6.85
N LYS A 238 23.81 9.03 6.74
CA LYS A 238 24.72 10.01 7.36
C LYS A 238 24.87 9.81 8.87
N LYS A 239 23.74 9.58 9.56
CA LYS A 239 23.72 9.31 10.99
C LYS A 239 24.46 8.01 11.34
N LEU A 240 24.32 6.96 10.54
CA LEU A 240 25.04 5.70 10.73
C LEU A 240 26.55 5.87 10.51
N ILE A 241 26.95 6.65 9.50
CA ILE A 241 28.36 6.96 9.20
C ILE A 241 28.98 7.90 10.26
N GLY A 242 28.15 8.54 11.09
CA GLY A 242 28.59 9.47 12.14
C GLY A 242 28.83 10.90 11.64
N GLU A 243 28.31 11.25 10.46
CA GLU A 243 28.28 12.63 9.98
C GLU A 243 27.20 13.38 10.77
N ASN A 244 27.56 14.53 11.38
CA ASN A 244 26.61 15.34 12.15
C ASN A 244 25.46 15.79 11.24
N THR A 245 24.30 15.17 11.41
CA THR A 245 23.08 15.60 10.74
C THR A 245 22.64 16.92 11.40
N ASN A 246 22.90 18.05 10.74
CA ASN A 246 22.23 19.30 11.05
C ASN A 246 20.73 19.10 10.85
N LYS A 247 20.01 18.80 11.94
CA LYS A 247 18.55 18.92 11.93
C LYS A 247 18.25 20.37 11.60
N LYS A 248 17.70 20.64 10.41
CA LYS A 248 16.89 21.85 10.23
C LYS A 248 15.66 21.65 11.11
N SER A 249 15.75 22.09 12.36
CA SER A 249 14.60 22.19 13.25
C SER A 249 13.61 23.16 12.62
N GLY A 250 12.56 22.61 12.02
CA GLY A 250 11.38 23.39 11.70
C GLY A 250 10.86 23.99 12.99
N ALA A 251 10.96 25.31 13.11
CA ALA A 251 10.42 26.09 14.19
C ALA A 251 8.90 25.99 14.20
N PHE A 252 8.32 25.05 14.97
CA PHE A 252 7.05 25.19 15.72
C PHE A 252 6.67 23.90 16.48
N PHE A 253 7.49 23.45 17.43
CA PHE A 253 7.01 22.57 18.50
C PHE A 253 7.57 23.10 19.82
N LEU A 254 6.73 23.82 20.56
CA LEU A 254 6.98 24.18 21.95
C LEU A 254 6.97 22.88 22.76
N ASP A 255 8.13 22.23 22.88
CA ASP A 255 8.38 21.30 23.97
C ASP A 255 8.49 22.14 25.25
N ILE A 256 7.39 22.27 25.99
CA ILE A 256 7.45 22.79 27.36
C ILE A 256 8.00 21.65 28.23
N PRO A 257 9.19 21.80 28.83
CA PRO A 257 9.77 20.76 29.66
C PRO A 257 8.85 20.45 30.84
N GLN A 258 8.66 19.16 31.11
CA GLN A 258 7.80 18.63 32.18
C GLN A 258 8.21 19.10 33.59
N GLN A 259 9.39 19.72 33.73
CA GLN A 259 9.91 20.34 34.94
C GLN A 259 9.31 21.74 35.23
N VAL A 260 8.70 22.40 34.24
CA VAL A 260 7.99 23.67 34.46
C VAL A 260 6.63 23.45 35.15
N LEU A 261 6.13 22.21 35.15
CA LEU A 261 4.84 21.84 35.75
C LEU A 261 4.94 21.39 37.23
N GLN A 262 6.14 21.24 37.78
CA GLN A 262 6.37 20.74 39.14
C GLN A 262 7.59 21.43 39.77
N GLY A 263 7.45 22.69 40.19
CA GLY A 263 8.51 23.32 40.97
C GLY A 263 8.45 24.83 41.04
N SER A 264 7.47 25.36 41.78
CA SER A 264 7.53 26.74 42.29
C SER A 264 7.23 26.71 43.78
N VAL A 265 8.22 26.37 44.59
CA VAL A 265 8.31 26.78 45.99
C VAL A 265 9.80 26.99 46.32
N GLU A 266 10.14 28.27 46.47
CA GLU A 266 11.20 28.81 47.35
C GLU A 266 12.59 28.17 47.33
N SER A 267 13.54 28.79 46.62
CA SER A 267 14.90 28.92 47.16
C SER A 267 15.70 30.01 46.44
N ILE A 268 16.08 31.03 47.23
CA ILE A 268 17.24 31.92 47.08
C ILE A 268 17.02 33.21 46.28
N THR A 269 16.42 34.14 47.02
CA THR A 269 16.74 35.58 47.00
C THR A 269 18.23 35.86 47.15
N ALA A 270 18.73 36.72 46.25
CA ALA A 270 19.79 37.74 46.40
C ALA A 270 21.10 37.38 47.12
N SER A 271 22.24 37.45 46.41
CA SER A 271 23.33 38.42 46.69
C SER A 271 24.62 38.16 45.88
N VAL A 272 25.32 39.27 45.57
CA VAL A 272 26.76 39.43 45.21
C VAL A 272 27.15 39.10 43.76
N ILE A 273 27.27 40.10 42.86
CA ILE A 273 28.48 40.91 42.49
C ILE A 273 29.62 40.07 41.87
N ASP A 274 29.97 40.42 40.61
CA ASP A 274 31.14 40.10 39.73
C ASP A 274 32.49 39.75 40.42
N PRO A 275 33.54 39.29 39.69
CA PRO A 275 33.66 38.35 38.56
C PRO A 275 34.74 37.26 38.86
N MET A 276 34.65 36.04 38.32
CA MET A 276 35.81 35.12 38.39
C MET A 276 35.86 34.11 37.25
N ASP A 277 37.04 34.08 36.62
CA ASP A 277 37.51 33.17 35.60
C ASP A 277 37.14 31.70 35.83
N PHE A 278 36.64 31.05 34.78
CA PHE A 278 37.03 29.68 34.48
C PHE A 278 37.14 29.50 32.96
N THR A 279 38.31 29.83 32.45
CA THR A 279 38.83 29.19 31.23
C THR A 279 39.05 27.69 31.52
N THR A 280 38.96 26.86 30.47
CA THR A 280 39.15 25.39 30.37
C THR A 280 37.83 24.63 30.12
N HIS A 281 37.59 23.90 29.03
CA HIS A 281 38.35 23.50 27.85
C HIS A 281 37.35 23.35 26.68
N ASP A 282 37.30 24.30 25.76
CA ASP A 282 36.75 24.06 24.41
C ASP A 282 37.93 23.86 23.47
N SER A 283 38.58 22.69 23.56
CA SER A 283 39.27 22.13 22.41
C SER A 283 38.19 21.51 21.52
N VAL A 284 37.46 22.37 20.81
CA VAL A 284 36.79 21.96 19.58
C VAL A 284 37.91 21.62 18.61
N ASP A 285 38.33 20.35 18.61
CA ASP A 285 39.11 19.75 17.55
C ASP A 285 38.28 19.83 16.26
N SER A 286 38.38 20.98 15.62
CA SER A 286 38.17 21.11 14.20
C SER A 286 39.16 20.16 13.51
N ASN A 287 38.66 19.40 12.53
CA ASN A 287 39.43 18.56 11.60
C ASN A 287 39.64 17.07 11.92
N THR A 288 38.59 16.37 12.37
CA THR A 288 38.34 15.03 11.79
C THR A 288 36.84 14.78 11.72
N GLN A 289 36.21 15.08 10.58
CA GLN A 289 34.96 14.40 10.22
C GLN A 289 35.32 12.91 10.13
N LYS A 290 35.19 12.20 11.25
CA LYS A 290 35.54 10.79 11.36
C LYS A 290 34.53 10.04 10.52
N ASN A 291 34.87 9.81 9.25
CA ASN A 291 34.11 8.97 8.37
C ASN A 291 34.20 7.55 8.93
N ARG A 292 33.25 7.17 9.79
CA ARG A 292 33.30 5.89 10.52
C ARG A 292 33.11 4.70 9.61
N LEU A 293 32.90 4.89 8.31
CA LEU A 293 32.86 3.82 7.30
C LEU A 293 34.04 2.86 7.41
N MET A 294 35.26 3.36 7.64
CA MET A 294 36.45 2.50 7.82
C MET A 294 36.53 1.81 9.20
N GLN A 295 35.72 2.25 10.17
CA GLN A 295 35.65 1.72 11.53
C GLN A 295 34.38 0.88 11.78
N MET A 296 33.52 0.76 10.78
CA MET A 296 32.28 -0.01 10.86
C MET A 296 32.55 -1.50 10.76
N THR A 297 31.74 -2.28 11.46
CA THR A 297 31.72 -3.73 11.28
C THR A 297 31.20 -4.10 9.88
N PRO A 298 31.58 -5.26 9.32
CA PRO A 298 31.06 -5.70 8.01
C PRO A 298 29.52 -5.74 7.95
N GLY A 299 28.86 -6.04 9.07
CA GLY A 299 27.40 -6.03 9.17
C GLY A 299 26.80 -4.62 9.07
N GLU A 300 27.42 -3.63 9.69
CA GLU A 300 26.99 -2.23 9.60
C GLU A 300 27.18 -1.67 8.19
N ILE A 301 28.29 -2.02 7.53
CA ILE A 301 28.54 -1.68 6.12
C ILE A 301 27.45 -2.28 5.24
N GLY A 302 27.11 -3.55 5.44
CA GLY A 302 26.03 -4.22 4.70
C GLY A 302 24.67 -3.55 4.90
N ILE A 303 24.36 -3.08 6.12
CA ILE A 303 23.12 -2.33 6.40
C ILE A 303 23.10 -1.00 5.64
N VAL A 304 24.21 -0.24 5.65
CA VAL A 304 24.31 1.03 4.93
C VAL A 304 24.12 0.80 3.43
N GLN A 305 24.81 -0.17 2.84
CA GLN A 305 24.68 -0.53 1.44
C GLN A 305 23.24 -0.96 1.07
N ALA A 306 22.58 -1.72 1.93
CA ALA A 306 21.21 -2.15 1.71
C ALA A 306 20.22 -0.95 1.73
N ILE A 307 20.42 0.00 2.64
CA ILE A 307 19.62 1.24 2.68
C ILE A 307 19.85 2.09 1.42
N GLU A 308 21.11 2.24 0.97
CA GLU A 308 21.44 2.97 -0.26
C GLU A 308 20.83 2.30 -1.49
N ARG A 309 20.92 0.97 -1.60
CA ARG A 309 20.29 0.20 -2.68
C ARG A 309 18.77 0.38 -2.68
N LYS A 310 18.14 0.37 -1.50
CA LYS A 310 16.69 0.65 -1.38
C LYS A 310 16.36 2.06 -1.86
N ALA A 311 17.14 3.07 -1.45
CA ALA A 311 16.94 4.46 -1.81
C ALA A 311 17.15 4.76 -3.30
N ALA A 312 17.98 3.97 -3.99
CA ALA A 312 18.29 4.12 -5.41
C ALA A 312 17.14 3.69 -6.34
N LYS A 313 16.22 2.84 -5.88
CA LYS A 313 15.08 2.34 -6.67
C LYS A 313 13.84 3.19 -6.47
N ALA A 314 12.92 3.13 -7.44
CA ALA A 314 11.60 3.72 -7.27
C ALA A 314 10.86 3.02 -6.10
N ALA A 315 10.02 3.79 -5.40
CA ALA A 315 9.31 3.28 -4.25
C ALA A 315 7.86 3.76 -4.20
N PHE A 316 7.05 2.95 -3.53
CA PHE A 316 5.65 3.20 -3.31
C PHE A 316 5.35 3.27 -1.82
N LYS A 317 4.41 4.14 -1.47
CA LYS A 317 3.80 4.17 -0.14
C LYS A 317 2.72 3.09 -0.09
N VAL A 318 2.98 2.04 0.68
CA VAL A 318 2.16 0.83 0.72
C VAL A 318 1.52 0.66 2.08
N ARG A 319 0.25 0.25 2.11
CA ARG A 319 -0.39 -0.28 3.32
C ARG A 319 -0.84 -1.70 3.09
N GLY A 320 -0.27 -2.60 3.88
CA GLY A 320 -0.64 -4.00 3.92
C GLY A 320 -1.79 -4.24 4.89
N ARG A 321 -2.75 -5.07 4.49
CA ARG A 321 -3.83 -5.56 5.35
C ARG A 321 -4.02 -7.04 5.15
N MET A 322 -4.37 -7.71 6.24
CA MET A 322 -4.77 -9.10 6.21
C MET A 322 -6.12 -9.24 6.90
N CYS A 323 -7.03 -9.91 6.21
CA CYS A 323 -8.35 -10.26 6.70
C CYS A 323 -8.54 -11.78 6.64
N TYR A 324 -9.10 -12.35 7.69
CA TYR A 324 -9.42 -13.77 7.79
C TYR A 324 -10.88 -13.90 8.21
N PHE A 325 -11.67 -14.50 7.33
CA PHE A 325 -13.08 -14.81 7.54
C PHE A 325 -13.24 -16.32 7.59
N ALA A 326 -14.00 -16.81 8.56
CA ALA A 326 -14.47 -18.19 8.50
C ALA A 326 -15.81 -18.33 9.19
N LYS A 327 -16.57 -19.36 8.82
CA LYS A 327 -17.74 -19.76 9.62
C LYS A 327 -17.32 -20.21 11.01
N GLU A 328 -18.22 -20.07 11.97
CA GLU A 328 -17.94 -20.33 13.38
C GLU A 328 -17.30 -21.70 13.66
N HIS A 329 -17.75 -22.77 12.99
CA HIS A 329 -17.21 -24.12 13.16
C HIS A 329 -15.84 -24.32 12.52
N ALA A 330 -15.52 -23.56 11.48
CA ALA A 330 -14.27 -23.69 10.73
C ALA A 330 -13.16 -22.76 11.26
N PHE A 331 -13.52 -21.72 12.02
CA PHE A 331 -12.59 -20.66 12.39
C PHE A 331 -11.42 -21.12 13.26
N SER A 332 -10.24 -21.26 12.62
CA SER A 332 -8.97 -21.51 13.31
C SER A 332 -7.99 -20.35 13.12
N LYS A 333 -7.63 -19.66 14.22
CA LYS A 333 -6.58 -18.62 14.18
C LYS A 333 -5.20 -19.18 13.85
N ALA A 334 -4.90 -20.39 14.31
CA ALA A 334 -3.60 -21.02 14.05
C ALA A 334 -3.40 -21.28 12.55
N ARG A 335 -4.45 -21.74 11.86
CA ARG A 335 -4.41 -22.00 10.42
C ARG A 335 -4.40 -20.70 9.61
N GLY A 336 -5.41 -19.85 9.82
CA GLY A 336 -5.59 -18.61 9.06
C GLY A 336 -4.52 -17.57 9.34
N VAL A 337 -4.36 -17.21 10.61
CA VAL A 337 -3.54 -16.06 11.04
C VAL A 337 -2.07 -16.44 11.19
N SER A 338 -1.78 -17.43 12.04
CA SER A 338 -0.39 -17.79 12.33
C SER A 338 0.32 -18.39 11.11
N GLY A 339 -0.42 -19.08 10.24
CA GLY A 339 0.08 -19.58 8.96
C GLY A 339 0.60 -18.47 8.05
N VAL A 340 -0.24 -17.48 7.77
CA VAL A 340 0.11 -16.38 6.85
C VAL A 340 1.20 -15.48 7.43
N TYR A 341 1.11 -15.10 8.71
CA TYR A 341 2.18 -14.34 9.34
C TYR A 341 3.46 -15.16 9.49
N GLY A 342 3.37 -16.48 9.62
CA GLY A 342 4.50 -17.40 9.56
C GLY A 342 5.21 -17.36 8.21
N ALA A 343 4.44 -17.38 7.12
CA ALA A 343 4.98 -17.23 5.76
C ALA A 343 5.59 -15.83 5.55
N LEU A 344 4.92 -14.75 5.98
CA LEU A 344 5.46 -13.38 5.88
C LEU A 344 6.76 -13.18 6.67
N LYS A 345 7.01 -13.97 7.73
CA LYS A 345 8.27 -13.88 8.50
C LYS A 345 9.51 -14.27 7.72
N GLN A 346 9.39 -14.99 6.60
CA GLN A 346 10.55 -15.35 5.77
C GLN A 346 11.26 -14.12 5.17
N PHE A 347 10.53 -13.00 5.02
CA PHE A 347 11.07 -11.73 4.53
C PHE A 347 11.79 -10.94 5.64
N ASN A 348 11.76 -11.42 6.87
CA ASN A 348 12.35 -10.72 8.00
C ASN A 348 13.82 -11.11 8.14
N THR A 349 14.67 -10.11 8.34
CA THR A 349 16.03 -10.33 8.82
C THR A 349 16.20 -9.68 10.19
N ASN A 350 17.03 -10.27 11.05
CA ASN A 350 17.25 -9.75 12.41
C ASN A 350 17.93 -8.36 12.40
N HIS A 351 18.76 -8.10 11.39
CA HIS A 351 19.54 -6.88 11.26
C HIS A 351 18.85 -5.80 10.40
N MET A 352 17.85 -6.14 9.57
CA MET A 352 17.05 -5.18 8.79
C MET A 352 15.57 -5.16 9.24
N ASN A 353 14.64 -4.99 8.30
CA ASN A 353 13.22 -4.86 8.57
C ASN A 353 12.48 -6.19 8.38
N GLY A 354 11.19 -6.17 8.70
CA GLY A 354 10.31 -7.32 8.55
C GLY A 354 8.85 -6.97 8.83
N PHE A 355 7.96 -7.90 8.52
CA PHE A 355 6.52 -7.72 8.66
C PHE A 355 6.00 -8.20 10.02
N ALA A 356 5.14 -7.37 10.61
CA ALA A 356 4.50 -7.63 11.89
C ALA A 356 3.06 -7.10 11.91
N PRO A 357 2.16 -7.75 12.65
CA PRO A 357 0.85 -7.17 12.96
C PRO A 357 0.98 -6.16 14.11
N PRO A 358 0.75 -4.85 13.90
CA PRO A 358 0.91 -3.87 14.95
C PRO A 358 -0.20 -4.03 16.02
N PRO A 359 0.13 -3.98 17.32
CA PRO A 359 -0.81 -4.27 18.41
C PRO A 359 -2.10 -3.44 18.39
N LYS A 360 -2.03 -2.21 17.87
CA LYS A 360 -3.18 -1.29 17.78
C LYS A 360 -4.15 -1.65 16.66
N SER A 361 -3.68 -2.31 15.59
CA SER A 361 -4.51 -2.67 14.43
C SER A 361 -5.16 -4.05 14.54
N LYS A 362 -4.61 -4.92 15.41
CA LYS A 362 -5.17 -6.26 15.63
C LYS A 362 -6.61 -6.15 16.12
N THR A 363 -7.50 -6.96 15.56
CA THR A 363 -8.89 -7.14 16.00
C THR A 363 -8.98 -7.93 17.32
N GLU A 364 -8.10 -7.63 18.26
CA GLU A 364 -8.05 -8.19 19.60
C GLU A 364 -7.70 -7.06 20.56
N ALA A 365 -8.57 -6.79 21.52
CA ALA A 365 -8.31 -5.86 22.59
C ALA A 365 -8.35 -6.58 23.94
N TRP A 366 -7.46 -6.17 24.84
CA TRP A 366 -7.36 -6.67 26.20
C TRP A 366 -7.80 -5.61 27.22
N TYR A 367 -8.13 -6.06 28.43
CA TYR A 367 -8.59 -5.25 29.57
C TYR A 367 -9.99 -4.62 29.40
N VAL A 368 -10.06 -3.29 29.45
CA VAL A 368 -11.30 -2.53 29.63
C VAL A 368 -12.10 -2.47 28.33
N LEU A 369 -13.39 -2.83 28.41
CA LEU A 369 -14.33 -2.88 27.28
C LEU A 369 -13.75 -3.68 26.09
N ALA A 370 -13.02 -4.76 26.38
CA ALA A 370 -12.34 -5.58 25.38
C ALA A 370 -13.23 -5.97 24.20
N ASN A 371 -14.46 -6.44 24.47
CA ASN A 371 -15.40 -6.84 23.42
C ASN A 371 -15.86 -5.65 22.56
N TYR A 372 -16.24 -4.52 23.18
CA TYR A 372 -16.65 -3.32 22.45
C TYR A 372 -15.50 -2.77 21.59
N ARG A 373 -14.30 -2.66 22.15
CA ARG A 373 -13.11 -2.19 21.42
C ARG A 373 -12.73 -3.13 20.29
N THR A 374 -12.84 -4.43 20.52
CA THR A 374 -12.60 -5.46 19.50
C THR A 374 -13.57 -5.28 18.32
N ARG A 375 -14.87 -5.12 18.60
CA ARG A 375 -15.89 -4.84 17.57
C ARG A 375 -15.62 -3.54 16.81
N GLN A 376 -15.24 -2.46 17.50
CA GLN A 376 -14.88 -1.20 16.84
C GLN A 376 -13.65 -1.34 15.95
N ARG A 377 -12.62 -2.08 16.40
CA ARG A 377 -11.43 -2.37 15.58
C ARG A 377 -11.78 -3.21 14.36
N MET A 378 -12.64 -4.21 14.50
CA MET A 378 -13.14 -5.01 13.37
C MET A 378 -13.87 -4.14 12.35
N ARG A 379 -14.78 -3.28 12.81
CA ARG A 379 -15.50 -2.31 11.98
C ARG A 379 -14.53 -1.39 11.23
N MET A 380 -13.58 -0.77 11.94
CA MET A 380 -12.63 0.17 11.34
C MET A 380 -11.72 -0.50 10.32
N LEU A 381 -11.18 -1.68 10.65
CA LEU A 381 -10.29 -2.41 9.74
C LEU A 381 -11.04 -2.86 8.49
N LEU A 382 -12.24 -3.43 8.64
CA LEU A 382 -13.03 -3.89 7.50
C LEU A 382 -13.49 -2.70 6.65
N ALA A 383 -13.92 -1.58 7.25
CA ALA A 383 -14.24 -0.37 6.50
C ALA A 383 -13.01 0.16 5.72
N GLY A 384 -11.82 0.12 6.33
CA GLY A 384 -10.56 0.48 5.69
C GLY A 384 -10.20 -0.44 4.52
N TYR A 385 -10.42 -1.74 4.68
CA TYR A 385 -10.23 -2.77 3.65
C TYR A 385 -11.17 -2.58 2.46
N ARG A 386 -12.48 -2.43 2.72
CA ARG A 386 -13.52 -2.22 1.69
C ARG A 386 -13.30 -0.94 0.89
N SER A 387 -12.88 0.13 1.56
CA SER A 387 -12.56 1.41 0.91
C SER A 387 -11.19 1.41 0.23
N ARG A 388 -10.37 0.36 0.41
CA ARG A 388 -8.99 0.27 -0.09
C ARG A 388 -8.21 1.56 0.23
N SER A 389 -8.41 2.06 1.44
CA SER A 389 -7.93 3.39 1.84
C SER A 389 -6.47 3.34 2.27
N ASN A 390 -5.68 4.37 1.95
CA ASN A 390 -4.29 4.52 2.45
C ASN A 390 -4.15 5.63 3.50
N TRP A 391 -5.27 6.16 4.01
CA TRP A 391 -5.30 7.20 5.04
C TRP A 391 -5.78 6.67 6.41
N ALA A 392 -6.76 5.75 6.43
CA ALA A 392 -7.25 5.15 7.67
C ALA A 392 -6.38 3.96 8.14
N GLY A 393 -5.92 4.00 9.39
CA GLY A 393 -5.18 2.92 10.03
C GLY A 393 -3.82 3.33 10.61
N HIS A 394 -2.90 2.37 10.65
CA HIS A 394 -1.52 2.47 11.07
C HIS A 394 -0.65 3.17 10.00
N LYS A 395 0.58 3.52 10.38
CA LYS A 395 1.57 4.15 9.50
C LYS A 395 1.83 3.28 8.27
N SER A 396 1.76 3.90 7.08
CA SER A 396 2.09 3.25 5.81
C SER A 396 3.60 2.95 5.73
N MET A 397 3.93 1.89 5.02
CA MET A 397 5.28 1.44 4.72
C MET A 397 5.77 2.08 3.42
N ILE A 398 7.08 2.13 3.23
CA ILE A 398 7.69 2.48 1.95
C ILE A 398 8.42 1.25 1.47
N LEU A 399 7.97 0.72 0.34
CA LEU A 399 8.53 -0.45 -0.32
C LEU A 399 9.06 -0.03 -1.68
N ASN A 400 10.27 -0.43 -2.02
CA ASN A 400 10.79 -0.25 -3.37
C ASN A 400 10.18 -1.29 -4.33
N THR A 401 10.46 -1.17 -5.63
CA THR A 401 9.96 -2.11 -6.64
C THR A 401 10.46 -3.53 -6.44
N GLU A 402 11.71 -3.72 -5.98
CA GLU A 402 12.29 -5.03 -5.66
C GLU A 402 11.57 -5.73 -4.47
N GLU A 403 11.29 -4.99 -3.40
CA GLU A 403 10.59 -5.46 -2.21
C GLU A 403 9.13 -5.79 -2.54
N LEU A 404 8.47 -4.97 -3.38
CA LEU A 404 7.13 -5.24 -3.88
C LEU A 404 7.06 -6.50 -4.73
N ALA A 405 8.00 -6.65 -5.68
CA ALA A 405 8.13 -7.84 -6.50
C ALA A 405 8.44 -9.10 -5.68
N SER A 406 9.04 -8.95 -4.51
CA SER A 406 9.32 -10.09 -3.61
C SER A 406 8.08 -10.56 -2.84
N ILE A 407 7.13 -9.67 -2.53
CA ILE A 407 5.94 -9.98 -1.72
C ILE A 407 4.69 -10.25 -2.54
N TRP A 408 4.70 -9.87 -3.81
CA TRP A 408 3.61 -10.09 -4.74
C TRP A 408 4.22 -10.40 -6.10
N HIS A 409 4.37 -11.70 -6.36
CA HIS A 409 4.71 -12.21 -7.68
C HIS A 409 4.05 -13.55 -7.96
N PHE A 410 4.04 -13.90 -9.24
CA PHE A 410 3.46 -15.14 -9.73
C PHE A 410 4.44 -16.29 -9.50
N PRO A 411 3.96 -17.42 -8.97
CA PRO A 411 4.85 -18.51 -8.60
C PRO A 411 5.46 -19.17 -9.82
N ASP A 412 6.71 -19.61 -9.68
CA ASP A 412 7.37 -20.41 -10.69
C ASP A 412 6.72 -21.81 -10.85
N LEU A 413 6.85 -22.41 -12.05
CA LEU A 413 6.33 -23.73 -12.40
C LEU A 413 6.76 -24.85 -11.45
N SER A 414 7.98 -24.72 -10.92
CA SER A 414 8.58 -25.65 -9.96
C SER A 414 7.75 -25.77 -8.67
N VAL A 415 6.98 -24.73 -8.32
CA VAL A 415 6.11 -24.71 -7.15
C VAL A 415 4.78 -25.40 -7.47
N LYS A 416 4.63 -26.64 -6.97
CA LYS A 416 3.38 -27.41 -6.98
C LYS A 416 2.33 -26.83 -6.01
N ALA A 417 2.01 -25.54 -6.11
CA ALA A 417 0.83 -24.99 -5.46
C ALA A 417 -0.41 -25.58 -6.14
N GLN A 418 -1.17 -26.41 -5.41
CA GLN A 418 -2.19 -27.30 -5.97
C GLN A 418 -3.46 -26.60 -6.48
N LEU A 419 -3.65 -25.29 -6.24
CA LEU A 419 -4.96 -24.62 -6.41
C LEU A 419 -4.91 -23.19 -6.98
N VAL A 420 -3.80 -22.75 -7.58
CA VAL A 420 -3.82 -21.53 -8.41
C VAL A 420 -4.52 -21.91 -9.72
N GLN A 421 -5.53 -21.15 -10.18
CA GLN A 421 -6.07 -21.35 -11.53
C GLN A 421 -4.96 -21.09 -12.53
N LYS A 422 -4.47 -22.18 -13.10
CA LYS A 422 -3.48 -22.19 -14.14
C LYS A 422 -4.26 -22.51 -15.41
N THR A 423 -4.55 -21.52 -16.24
CA THR A 423 -5.28 -21.73 -17.51
C THR A 423 -4.54 -22.81 -18.32
N MET A 424 -5.25 -23.89 -18.64
CA MET A 424 -4.75 -24.94 -19.51
C MET A 424 -5.06 -24.51 -20.94
N SER A 425 -4.04 -24.23 -21.73
CA SER A 425 -4.09 -23.78 -23.14
C SER A 425 -4.27 -22.28 -23.37
N LYS A 426 -3.34 -21.76 -24.20
CA LYS A 426 -3.44 -20.50 -24.91
C LYS A 426 -4.67 -20.58 -25.82
N LYS A 427 -5.65 -19.68 -25.67
CA LYS A 427 -6.59 -19.43 -26.76
C LYS A 427 -5.76 -19.02 -27.96
N SER A 428 -5.76 -19.83 -29.02
CA SER A 428 -5.11 -19.43 -30.28
C SER A 428 -5.73 -18.09 -30.67
N SER A 429 -4.90 -17.06 -30.82
CA SER A 429 -5.34 -15.83 -31.47
C SER A 429 -6.03 -16.24 -32.78
N PRO A 430 -7.26 -15.77 -33.04
CA PRO A 430 -7.94 -16.10 -34.30
C PRO A 430 -6.99 -15.71 -35.45
N PRO A 431 -6.78 -16.61 -36.43
CA PRO A 431 -5.81 -16.36 -37.50
C PRO A 431 -6.09 -15.00 -38.15
N THR A 432 -5.04 -14.20 -38.35
CA THR A 432 -5.09 -12.81 -38.81
C THR A 432 -5.72 -12.63 -40.20
N SER A 433 -6.07 -13.72 -40.89
CA SER A 433 -6.82 -13.73 -42.13
C SER A 433 -8.00 -14.70 -42.05
N THR A 434 -9.03 -14.36 -41.27
CA THR A 434 -10.37 -14.86 -41.58
C THR A 434 -10.79 -14.15 -42.87
N PRO A 435 -10.98 -14.86 -44.00
CA PRO A 435 -11.54 -14.23 -45.19
C PRO A 435 -12.92 -13.70 -44.81
N PHE A 436 -13.16 -12.41 -45.02
CA PHE A 436 -14.53 -11.93 -45.16
C PHE A 436 -15.11 -12.71 -46.34
N GLU A 437 -16.05 -13.60 -46.06
CA GLU A 437 -16.86 -14.25 -47.08
C GLU A 437 -17.87 -13.22 -47.62
N GLY A 438 -17.32 -12.22 -48.31
CA GLY A 438 -18.04 -11.38 -49.25
C GLY A 438 -18.09 -12.15 -50.55
N SER A 439 -19.28 -12.62 -50.91
CA SER A 439 -19.60 -13.24 -52.19
C SER A 439 -19.28 -12.27 -53.34
N PHE A 440 -18.05 -12.31 -53.83
CA PHE A 440 -17.68 -11.77 -55.13
C PHE A 440 -17.54 -12.94 -56.09
N GLN A 441 -18.65 -13.26 -56.76
CA GLN A 441 -18.60 -14.05 -57.99
C GLN A 441 -17.72 -13.28 -58.98
N THR A 442 -16.48 -13.72 -59.11
CA THR A 442 -15.61 -13.27 -60.19
C THR A 442 -16.09 -14.01 -61.43
N VAL A 443 -16.86 -13.30 -62.26
CA VAL A 443 -17.35 -13.80 -63.55
C VAL A 443 -16.13 -14.12 -64.42
N GLN A 444 -15.95 -15.39 -64.75
CA GLN A 444 -15.01 -15.83 -65.78
C GLN A 444 -15.44 -15.23 -67.13
N PRO A 445 -14.51 -14.75 -67.99
CA PRO A 445 -14.88 -14.24 -69.30
C PRO A 445 -15.49 -15.36 -70.14
N ILE A 446 -16.70 -15.14 -70.64
CA ILE A 446 -17.40 -16.07 -71.54
C ILE A 446 -16.81 -15.90 -72.94
N ASP A 447 -16.30 -17.00 -73.51
CA ASP A 447 -15.84 -17.09 -74.89
C ASP A 447 -16.93 -16.67 -75.88
N ALA A 448 -16.61 -15.68 -76.70
CA ALA A 448 -17.49 -15.16 -77.75
C ALA A 448 -17.45 -16.09 -78.97
N SER A 449 -18.25 -17.15 -78.96
CA SER A 449 -18.69 -17.80 -80.19
C SER A 449 -19.97 -18.59 -79.99
N GLN A 450 -20.89 -18.47 -80.97
CA GLN A 450 -22.18 -19.17 -81.12
C GLN A 450 -23.36 -18.45 -80.44
N GLU A 451 -24.02 -17.54 -81.16
CA GLU A 451 -25.19 -17.78 -82.03
C GLU A 451 -26.50 -17.45 -81.30
N LYS A 452 -27.06 -16.26 -81.61
CA LYS A 452 -28.27 -16.12 -82.44
C LYS A 452 -29.44 -16.99 -81.96
N THR A 453 -30.41 -16.38 -81.26
CA THR A 453 -31.77 -16.15 -81.77
C THR A 453 -32.71 -15.55 -80.71
N ALA A 454 -33.44 -14.53 -81.14
CA ALA A 454 -34.84 -14.20 -80.81
C ALA A 454 -35.31 -14.09 -79.34
N GLY A 455 -35.78 -12.87 -78.99
CA GLY A 455 -37.19 -12.73 -78.60
C GLY A 455 -37.54 -12.23 -77.19
N ARG A 456 -37.90 -10.94 -77.13
CA ARG A 456 -39.05 -10.34 -76.37
C ARG A 456 -39.10 -10.37 -74.82
N LYS A 457 -39.08 -9.13 -74.31
CA LYS A 457 -40.02 -8.45 -73.37
C LYS A 457 -40.18 -8.95 -71.91
N SER A 458 -40.10 -7.95 -71.03
CA SER A 458 -40.45 -7.85 -69.62
C SER A 458 -41.91 -8.19 -69.26
N SER A 459 -42.12 -8.77 -68.08
CA SER A 459 -43.29 -8.51 -67.22
C SER A 459 -42.98 -8.79 -65.73
N ALA A 460 -43.56 -7.96 -64.86
CA ALA A 460 -43.52 -8.02 -63.40
C ALA A 460 -44.57 -9.03 -62.83
N PRO A 461 -44.59 -9.30 -61.50
CA PRO A 461 -45.03 -10.58 -60.93
C PRO A 461 -46.54 -10.64 -60.67
N GLU A 462 -47.08 -11.87 -60.63
CA GLU A 462 -48.49 -12.12 -60.35
C GLU A 462 -48.65 -13.12 -59.18
N ASN A 463 -49.48 -12.73 -58.22
CA ASN A 463 -50.17 -13.54 -57.20
C ASN A 463 -49.52 -13.75 -55.83
N LEU A 464 -49.80 -12.77 -54.95
CA LEU A 464 -50.26 -13.00 -53.58
C LEU A 464 -51.53 -13.89 -53.56
N PRO A 465 -51.69 -14.75 -52.55
CA PRO A 465 -53.00 -15.10 -52.03
C PRO A 465 -53.19 -14.58 -50.59
N LEU A 466 -54.30 -13.86 -50.43
CA LEU A 466 -54.97 -13.57 -49.18
C LEU A 466 -55.47 -14.87 -48.53
N THR A 467 -55.07 -15.09 -47.28
CA THR A 467 -55.95 -15.46 -46.15
C THR A 467 -55.24 -15.13 -44.85
#